data_AF-A0A972TDC7-F1
#
_entry.id   AF-A0A972TDC7-F1
#
_cell.length_a   1.000
_cell.length_b   1.000
_cell.length_c   1.000
_cell.angle_alpha   90.00
_cell.angle_beta   90.00
_cell.angle_gamma   90.00
#
_symmetry.space_group_name_H-M   'P 1'
#
loop_
_entity.id
_entity.type
_entity.pdbx_description
1 polymer ?
#
loop_
_entity_poly.entity_id
_entity_poly.type
_entity_poly.pdbx_seq_one_letter_code
_entity_poly.pdbx_strand_id
1 'polypeptide(L)'
;MDKNKSHQFNFAFEAIPILFHSQTNRFMEFIERDGLKFLRFWWDHVGDRMDEADRTPFEGMNFEIQQKEKDTKLVIITLPRPRHDQDAYFLALLAKPERRFAWVRLPNTRAFVLQRRDSITPPPSTVFGELTPQANFRTYATGIETSKTAFKKAVEQRLRRK
;
A
#
# COMPACT_ATOMS: atom_id res chain seq x y z
N MET A 1 -0.17 15.63 -0.44
CA MET A 1 -1.44 15.32 -1.08
C MET A 1 -1.57 16.19 -2.30
N ASP A 2 -1.40 15.56 -3.44
CA ASP A 2 -1.50 16.20 -4.74
C ASP A 2 -2.97 16.24 -5.15
N LYS A 3 -3.53 17.45 -5.29
CA LYS A 3 -4.92 17.65 -5.72
C LYS A 3 -5.18 17.17 -7.15
N ASN A 4 -4.13 17.00 -7.95
CA ASN A 4 -4.23 16.51 -9.32
C ASN A 4 -4.20 14.98 -9.41
N LYS A 5 -4.09 14.29 -8.27
CA LYS A 5 -4.13 12.83 -8.18
C LYS A 5 -5.47 12.37 -7.65
N SER A 6 -5.87 11.17 -8.07
CA SER A 6 -7.12 10.56 -7.60
C SER A 6 -7.10 10.35 -6.09
N HIS A 7 -8.30 10.25 -5.50
CA HIS A 7 -8.48 9.90 -4.09
C HIS A 7 -7.73 8.60 -3.76
N GLN A 8 -7.93 7.56 -4.57
CA GLN A 8 -7.28 6.27 -4.38
C GLN A 8 -5.75 6.33 -4.47
N PHE A 9 -5.19 7.15 -5.37
CA PHE A 9 -3.76 7.39 -5.44
C PHE A 9 -3.25 8.04 -4.16
N ASN A 10 -3.86 9.14 -3.73
CA ASN A 10 -3.45 9.87 -2.52
C ASN A 10 -3.51 8.98 -1.27
N PHE A 11 -4.52 8.12 -1.17
CA PHE A 11 -4.62 7.13 -0.10
C PHE A 11 -3.49 6.09 -0.16
N ALA A 12 -3.27 5.48 -1.33
CA ALA A 12 -2.39 4.33 -1.48
C ALA A 12 -0.89 4.68 -1.57
N PHE A 13 -0.57 5.84 -2.13
CA PHE A 13 0.82 6.26 -2.38
C PHE A 13 1.36 7.20 -1.32
N GLU A 14 0.49 7.97 -0.66
CA GLU A 14 0.91 8.93 0.36
C GLU A 14 0.42 8.54 1.75
N ALA A 15 -0.90 8.61 2.01
CA ALA A 15 -1.43 8.58 3.37
C ALA A 15 -1.07 7.30 4.12
N ILE A 16 -1.39 6.13 3.54
CA ILE A 16 -1.15 4.84 4.18
C ILE A 16 0.36 4.53 4.31
N PRO A 17 1.19 4.62 3.26
CA PRO A 17 2.62 4.35 3.37
C PRO A 17 3.33 5.29 4.35
N ILE A 18 3.07 6.60 4.31
CA ILE A 18 3.73 7.57 5.21
C ILE A 18 3.35 7.26 6.66
N LEU A 19 2.07 7.01 6.94
CA LEU A 19 1.63 6.62 8.28
C LEU A 19 2.28 5.31 8.74
N PHE A 20 2.31 4.31 7.86
CA PHE A 20 2.90 3.01 8.16
C PHE A 20 4.39 3.11 8.49
N HIS A 21 5.15 3.88 7.71
CA HIS A 21 6.59 4.05 7.90
C HIS A 21 6.92 4.92 9.12
N SER A 22 6.09 5.93 9.43
CA SER A 22 6.33 6.85 10.55
C SER A 22 5.85 6.32 11.90
N GLN A 23 4.79 5.52 11.93
CA GLN A 23 4.12 5.07 13.15
C GLN A 23 3.76 3.58 13.10
N THR A 24 4.70 2.74 12.67
CA THR A 24 4.47 1.30 12.41
C THR A 24 3.76 0.57 13.55
N ASN A 25 4.19 0.75 14.80
CA ASN A 25 3.59 0.04 15.94
C ASN A 25 2.11 0.42 16.13
N ARG A 26 1.79 1.72 16.07
CA ARG A 26 0.41 2.21 16.17
C ARG A 26 -0.43 1.79 14.98
N PHE A 27 0.14 1.83 13.77
CA PHE A 27 -0.51 1.31 12.57
C PHE A 27 -0.91 -0.15 12.75
N MET A 28 0.03 -0.99 13.22
CA MET A 28 -0.22 -2.41 13.46
C MET A 28 -1.26 -2.64 14.55
N GLU A 29 -1.24 -1.84 15.64
CA GLU A 29 -2.27 -1.90 16.68
C GLU A 29 -3.67 -1.63 16.11
N PHE A 30 -3.83 -0.56 15.33
CA PHE A 30 -5.14 -0.20 14.78
C PHE A 30 -5.63 -1.15 13.69
N ILE A 31 -4.74 -1.62 12.80
CA ILE A 31 -5.13 -2.54 11.73
C ILE A 31 -5.53 -3.92 12.30
N GLU A 32 -4.91 -4.35 13.39
CA GLU A 32 -5.23 -5.62 14.06
C GLU A 32 -6.52 -5.53 14.88
N ARG A 33 -6.80 -4.38 15.52
CA ARG A 33 -7.99 -4.20 16.35
C ARG A 33 -9.26 -3.93 15.54
N ASP A 34 -9.20 -3.00 14.60
CA ASP A 34 -10.39 -2.49 13.89
C ASP A 34 -10.05 -2.13 12.42
N GLY A 35 -9.32 -3.00 11.71
CA GLY A 35 -8.67 -2.62 10.45
C GLY A 35 -9.56 -2.00 9.37
N LEU A 36 -10.78 -2.47 9.14
CA LEU A 36 -11.67 -1.83 8.16
C LEU A 36 -12.14 -0.44 8.59
N LYS A 37 -12.42 -0.22 9.88
CA LYS A 37 -12.79 1.11 10.39
C LYS A 37 -11.60 2.05 10.32
N PHE A 38 -10.41 1.56 10.66
CA PHE A 38 -9.16 2.31 10.55
C PHE A 38 -8.87 2.72 9.11
N LEU A 39 -8.99 1.79 8.15
CA LEU A 39 -8.81 2.10 6.74
C LEU A 39 -9.88 3.07 6.22
N ARG A 40 -11.14 2.91 6.65
CA ARG A 40 -12.23 3.83 6.31
C ARG A 40 -11.96 5.24 6.81
N PHE A 41 -11.53 5.38 8.07
CA PHE A 41 -11.16 6.67 8.64
C PHE A 41 -10.11 7.39 7.78
N TRP A 42 -9.05 6.69 7.36
CA TRP A 42 -8.02 7.28 6.51
C TRP A 42 -8.48 7.55 5.08
N TRP A 43 -9.38 6.72 4.55
CA TRP A 43 -10.01 6.96 3.26
C TRP A 43 -10.83 8.25 3.30
N ASP A 44 -11.76 8.36 4.25
CA ASP A 44 -12.61 9.53 4.39
C ASP A 44 -11.77 10.80 4.66
N HIS A 45 -10.73 10.71 5.48
CA HIS A 45 -9.79 11.81 5.76
C HIS A 45 -9.02 12.29 4.52
N VAL A 46 -8.70 11.39 3.58
CA VAL A 46 -8.11 11.76 2.28
C VAL A 46 -9.18 12.42 1.41
N GLY A 47 -10.37 11.84 1.33
CA GLY A 47 -11.50 12.34 0.55
C GLY A 47 -11.97 13.72 0.98
N ASP A 48 -11.93 14.05 2.27
CA ASP A 48 -12.34 15.36 2.81
C ASP A 48 -11.48 16.53 2.32
N ARG A 49 -10.30 16.24 1.77
CA ARG A 49 -9.40 17.24 1.18
C ARG A 49 -9.58 17.41 -0.34
N MET A 50 -10.55 16.69 -0.90
CA MET A 50 -10.88 16.66 -2.32
C MET A 50 -12.31 17.13 -2.56
N ASP A 51 -12.58 17.57 -3.79
CA ASP A 51 -13.92 17.92 -4.23
C ASP A 51 -14.82 16.69 -4.21
N GLU A 52 -16.09 16.87 -3.88
CA GLU A 52 -17.03 15.75 -3.69
C GLU A 52 -17.15 14.85 -4.92
N ALA A 53 -17.07 15.45 -6.12
CA ALA A 53 -17.11 14.73 -7.40
C ALA A 53 -15.92 13.77 -7.61
N ASP A 54 -14.77 14.04 -6.99
CA ASP A 54 -13.55 13.23 -7.12
C ASP A 54 -13.43 12.15 -6.05
N ARG A 55 -14.36 12.12 -5.08
CA ARG A 55 -14.36 11.14 -4.00
C ARG A 55 -14.83 9.79 -4.52
N THR A 56 -13.99 8.76 -4.34
CA THR A 56 -14.36 7.38 -4.64
C THR A 56 -14.95 6.66 -3.41
N PRO A 57 -15.89 5.72 -3.61
CA PRO A 57 -16.48 4.97 -2.51
C PRO A 57 -15.47 3.99 -1.89
N PHE A 58 -15.62 3.72 -0.59
CA PHE A 58 -14.82 2.73 0.15
C PHE A 58 -15.12 1.26 -0.24
N GLU A 59 -16.17 1.03 -1.04
CA GLU A 59 -16.64 -0.30 -1.41
C GLU A 59 -15.57 -1.12 -2.14
N GLY A 60 -15.43 -2.39 -1.76
CA GLY A 60 -14.41 -3.29 -2.27
C GLY A 60 -13.10 -3.25 -1.49
N MET A 61 -12.94 -2.33 -0.52
CA MET A 61 -11.77 -2.33 0.34
C MET A 61 -11.80 -3.50 1.33
N ASN A 62 -10.68 -4.22 1.41
CA ASN A 62 -10.49 -5.30 2.35
C ASN A 62 -9.01 -5.39 2.76
N PHE A 63 -8.71 -6.11 3.83
CA PHE A 63 -7.34 -6.39 4.23
C PHE A 63 -7.19 -7.81 4.78
N GLU A 64 -5.96 -8.29 4.79
CA GLU A 64 -5.58 -9.52 5.47
C GLU A 64 -4.19 -9.32 6.10
N ILE A 65 -3.94 -10.02 7.21
CA ILE A 65 -2.66 -9.99 7.89
C ILE A 65 -2.08 -11.40 7.82
N GLN A 66 -0.83 -11.49 7.36
CA GLN A 66 -0.07 -12.73 7.30
C GLN A 66 1.11 -12.65 8.26
N GLN A 67 1.16 -13.56 9.22
CA GLN A 67 2.37 -13.79 10.02
C GLN A 67 3.43 -14.46 9.12
N LYS A 68 4.61 -13.86 8.99
CA LYS A 68 5.73 -14.43 8.21
C LYS A 68 6.77 -15.11 9.12
N GLU A 69 7.16 -14.44 10.19
CA GLU A 69 8.10 -14.91 11.22
C GLU A 69 7.60 -14.43 12.58
N LYS A 70 8.25 -14.79 13.71
CA LYS A 70 7.79 -14.47 15.08
C LYS A 70 7.32 -13.01 15.26
N ASP A 71 8.08 -12.05 14.73
CA ASP A 71 7.78 -10.61 14.88
C ASP A 71 7.60 -9.90 13.53
N THR A 72 7.49 -10.65 12.43
CA THR A 72 7.33 -10.09 11.08
C THR A 72 5.90 -10.34 10.58
N LYS A 73 5.16 -9.26 10.34
CA LYS A 73 3.78 -9.29 9.82
C LYS A 73 3.71 -8.61 8.46
N LEU A 74 2.95 -9.19 7.54
CA LEU A 74 2.64 -8.63 6.24
C LEU A 74 1.15 -8.31 6.17
N VAL A 75 0.81 -7.03 6.09
CA VAL A 75 -0.56 -6.57 5.86
C VAL A 75 -0.75 -6.43 4.36
N ILE A 76 -1.78 -7.05 3.79
CA ILE A 76 -2.16 -6.86 2.39
C ILE A 76 -3.52 -6.18 2.35
N ILE A 77 -3.58 -5.01 1.73
CA ILE A 77 -4.81 -4.24 1.55
C ILE A 77 -5.24 -4.38 0.09
N THR A 78 -6.47 -4.81 -0.11
CA THR A 78 -7.17 -4.76 -1.40
C THR A 78 -7.92 -3.45 -1.47
N LEU A 79 -7.67 -2.64 -2.49
CA LEU A 79 -8.34 -1.36 -2.68
C LEU A 79 -9.60 -1.53 -3.54
N PRO A 80 -10.50 -0.52 -3.54
CA PRO A 80 -11.56 -0.40 -4.53
C PRO A 80 -11.01 -0.55 -5.95
N ARG A 81 -11.86 -1.01 -6.88
CA ARG A 81 -11.44 -1.25 -8.26
C ARG A 81 -10.87 0.05 -8.88
N PRO A 82 -9.60 0.04 -9.35
CA PRO A 82 -8.97 1.19 -10.02
C PRO A 82 -9.82 1.79 -11.14
N ARG A 83 -10.07 3.10 -11.09
CA ARG A 83 -10.86 3.84 -12.10
C ARG A 83 -9.97 4.69 -13.00
N HIS A 84 -8.93 5.29 -12.42
CA HIS A 84 -8.00 6.20 -13.10
C HIS A 84 -6.63 5.54 -13.32
N ASP A 85 -5.83 6.10 -14.23
CA ASP A 85 -4.41 5.74 -14.34
C ASP A 85 -3.70 5.98 -12.99
N GLN A 86 -2.75 5.11 -12.64
CA GLN A 86 -2.00 5.09 -11.37
C GLN A 86 -2.80 4.67 -10.12
N ASP A 87 -4.10 4.39 -10.22
CA ASP A 87 -4.85 3.81 -9.10
C ASP A 87 -4.28 2.42 -8.71
N ALA A 88 -4.16 2.18 -7.40
CA ALA A 88 -3.61 0.94 -6.87
C ALA A 88 -4.66 -0.18 -6.77
N TYR A 89 -4.36 -1.39 -7.23
CA TYR A 89 -5.16 -2.59 -6.93
C TYR A 89 -4.92 -3.09 -5.50
N PHE A 90 -3.64 -3.15 -5.11
CA PHE A 90 -3.22 -3.72 -3.84
C PHE A 90 -2.06 -2.94 -3.21
N LEU A 91 -2.02 -2.97 -1.88
CA LEU A 91 -0.86 -2.58 -1.08
C LEU A 91 -0.39 -3.76 -0.24
N ALA A 92 0.91 -3.88 -0.03
CA ALA A 92 1.50 -4.82 0.91
C ALA A 92 2.47 -4.09 1.84
N LEU A 93 2.22 -4.14 3.14
CA LEU A 93 2.98 -3.44 4.17
C LEU A 93 3.66 -4.47 5.07
N LEU A 94 4.98 -4.54 4.99
CA LEU A 94 5.79 -5.46 5.79
C LEU A 94 6.31 -4.74 7.02
N ALA A 95 5.81 -5.15 8.19
CA ALA A 95 6.32 -4.73 9.49
C ALA A 95 7.31 -5.78 9.99
N LYS A 96 8.57 -5.39 10.18
CA LYS A 96 9.60 -6.17 10.89
C LYS A 96 9.84 -5.57 12.27
N PRO A 97 10.33 -6.35 13.24
CA PRO A 97 10.69 -5.81 14.54
C PRO A 97 11.71 -4.68 14.37
N GLU A 98 11.50 -3.59 15.11
CA GLU A 98 12.43 -2.45 15.10
C GLU A 98 13.80 -2.93 15.58
N ARG A 99 14.81 -2.87 14.69
CA ARG A 99 16.19 -3.15 15.07
C ARG A 99 16.83 -1.85 15.53
N ARG A 100 17.03 -1.70 16.83
CA ARG A 100 17.92 -0.66 17.37
C ARG A 100 19.36 -1.12 17.15
N PHE A 101 20.06 -0.49 16.22
CA PHE A 101 21.50 -0.66 16.06
C PHE A 101 22.17 0.66 16.41
N ALA A 102 22.82 0.72 17.58
CA ALA A 102 23.32 1.97 18.19
C ALA A 102 22.21 3.06 18.30
N TRP A 103 22.53 4.31 17.96
CA TRP A 103 21.64 5.48 18.07
C TRP A 103 20.75 5.71 16.84
N VAL A 104 20.85 4.88 15.79
CA VAL A 104 20.16 5.09 14.51
C VAL A 104 18.97 4.13 14.40
N ARG A 105 17.76 4.70 14.26
CA ARG A 105 16.55 3.94 13.90
C ARG A 105 16.61 3.61 12.40
N LEU A 106 16.94 2.38 12.05
CA LEU A 106 16.82 1.91 10.67
C LEU A 106 15.35 1.56 10.39
N PRO A 107 14.70 2.15 9.37
CA PRO A 107 13.36 1.76 8.97
C PRO A 107 13.39 0.30 8.55
N ASN A 108 12.79 -0.58 9.35
CA ASN A 108 12.71 -2.01 9.04
C ASN A 108 11.39 -2.37 8.31
N THR A 109 10.73 -1.35 7.76
CA THR A 109 9.44 -1.45 7.09
C THR A 109 9.59 -1.34 5.58
N ARG A 110 8.72 -2.04 4.85
CA ARG A 110 8.65 -1.99 3.38
C ARG A 110 7.19 -1.89 2.94
N ALA A 111 6.91 -1.09 1.94
CA ALA A 111 5.58 -0.95 1.36
C ALA A 111 5.62 -1.24 -0.13
N PHE A 112 4.81 -2.16 -0.61
CA PHE A 112 4.70 -2.49 -2.04
C PHE A 112 3.32 -2.16 -2.56
N VAL A 113 3.25 -1.84 -3.84
CA VAL A 113 2.00 -1.52 -4.51
C VAL A 113 1.95 -2.16 -5.89
N LEU A 114 0.76 -2.62 -6.27
CA LEU A 114 0.43 -2.95 -7.65
C LEU A 114 -0.54 -1.89 -8.17
N GLN A 115 -0.09 -1.09 -9.13
CA GLN A 115 -0.89 0.00 -9.71
C GLN A 115 -1.31 -0.30 -11.13
N ARG A 116 -2.46 0.25 -11.52
CA ARG A 116 -2.89 0.37 -12.90
C ARG A 116 -1.96 1.35 -13.63
N ARG A 117 -1.58 1.01 -14.85
CA ARG A 117 -0.79 1.87 -15.72
C ARG A 117 -1.21 1.67 -17.17
N ASP A 118 -2.05 2.56 -17.66
CA ASP A 118 -2.73 2.41 -18.97
C ASP A 118 -1.75 2.48 -20.15
N SER A 119 -0.56 3.05 -19.95
CA SER A 119 0.48 3.11 -20.98
C SER A 119 1.16 1.75 -21.28
N ILE A 120 0.85 0.68 -20.55
CA ILE A 120 1.50 -0.64 -20.70
C ILE A 120 0.69 -1.54 -21.63
N THR A 121 1.34 -1.99 -22.70
CA THR A 121 0.75 -2.81 -23.76
C THR A 121 1.69 -3.98 -24.12
N PRO A 122 1.18 -5.19 -24.38
CA PRO A 122 -0.20 -5.64 -24.20
C PRO A 122 -0.57 -5.78 -22.71
N PRO A 123 -1.87 -5.95 -22.37
CA PRO A 123 -2.31 -6.23 -21.01
C PRO A 123 -1.57 -7.43 -20.38
N PRO A 124 -1.42 -7.47 -19.04
CA PRO A 124 -2.06 -6.59 -18.06
C PRO A 124 -1.32 -5.26 -17.88
N SER A 125 -2.09 -4.16 -17.92
CA SER A 125 -1.59 -2.79 -17.83
C SER A 125 -1.30 -2.40 -16.37
N THR A 126 -0.28 -3.03 -15.76
CA THR A 126 0.07 -2.86 -14.35
C THR A 126 1.56 -2.61 -14.13
N VAL A 127 1.86 -1.89 -13.04
CA VAL A 127 3.23 -1.70 -12.53
C VAL A 127 3.28 -2.16 -11.08
N PHE A 128 4.30 -2.93 -10.74
CA PHE A 128 4.62 -3.34 -9.39
C PHE A 128 5.89 -2.63 -8.91
N GLY A 129 5.87 -2.15 -7.68
CA GLY A 129 7.01 -1.46 -7.09
C GLY A 129 6.91 -1.28 -5.59
N GLU A 130 7.84 -0.51 -5.04
CA GLU A 130 7.94 -0.20 -3.62
C GLU A 130 7.84 1.31 -3.38
N LEU A 131 7.18 1.66 -2.28
CA LEU A 131 7.02 3.02 -1.79
C LEU A 131 8.02 3.22 -0.66
N THR A 132 8.84 4.26 -0.77
CA THR A 132 9.76 4.64 0.31
C THR A 132 9.02 5.42 1.40
N PRO A 133 9.61 5.62 2.59
CA PRO A 133 9.03 6.44 3.64
C PRO A 133 8.65 7.87 3.22
N GLN A 134 9.28 8.40 2.17
CA GLN A 134 9.00 9.71 1.57
C GLN A 134 7.98 9.64 0.41
N ALA A 135 7.21 8.55 0.31
CA ALA A 135 6.23 8.31 -0.75
C ALA A 135 6.82 8.25 -2.18
N ASN A 136 8.12 8.02 -2.33
CA ASN A 136 8.73 7.83 -3.65
C ASN A 136 8.45 6.42 -4.16
N PHE A 137 7.88 6.31 -5.35
CA PHE A 137 7.60 5.03 -5.99
C PHE A 137 8.80 4.52 -6.81
N ARG A 138 9.24 3.29 -6.54
CA ARG A 138 10.31 2.59 -7.25
C ARG A 138 9.76 1.37 -7.97
N THR A 139 9.74 1.43 -9.30
CA THR A 139 9.29 0.33 -10.15
C THR A 139 10.22 -0.88 -10.07
N TYR A 140 9.64 -2.07 -9.96
CA TYR A 140 10.36 -3.35 -10.00
C TYR A 140 9.94 -4.25 -11.17
N ALA A 141 8.67 -4.22 -11.55
CA ALA A 141 8.16 -5.04 -12.64
C ALA A 141 6.92 -4.39 -13.28
N THR A 142 6.60 -4.84 -14.49
CA THR A 142 5.40 -4.47 -15.24
C THR A 142 4.66 -5.73 -15.68
N GLY A 143 3.37 -5.65 -15.94
CA GLY A 143 2.62 -6.78 -16.49
C GLY A 143 2.28 -7.87 -15.47
N ILE A 144 2.19 -7.53 -14.18
CA ILE A 144 1.70 -8.47 -13.17
C ILE A 144 0.18 -8.58 -13.28
N GLU A 145 -0.35 -9.80 -13.27
CA GLU A 145 -1.78 -10.04 -13.24
C GLU A 145 -2.45 -9.32 -12.04
N THR A 146 -3.66 -8.80 -12.25
CA THR A 146 -4.43 -8.07 -11.23
C THR A 146 -5.04 -8.99 -10.15
N SER A 147 -4.56 -10.24 -10.04
CA SER A 147 -4.99 -11.19 -9.03
C SER A 147 -4.20 -11.00 -7.72
N LYS A 148 -4.90 -11.14 -6.59
CA LYS A 148 -4.26 -11.07 -5.25
C LYS A 148 -3.14 -12.10 -5.10
N THR A 149 -3.32 -13.28 -5.71
CA THR A 149 -2.33 -14.37 -5.71
C THR A 149 -1.06 -13.98 -6.46
N ALA A 150 -1.18 -13.38 -7.65
CA ALA A 150 -0.02 -12.89 -8.40
C ALA A 150 0.73 -11.78 -7.64
N PHE A 151 -0.02 -10.84 -7.04
CA PHE A 151 0.57 -9.78 -6.22
C PHE A 151 1.33 -10.34 -5.00
N LYS A 152 0.74 -11.27 -4.25
CA LYS A 152 1.40 -11.96 -3.13
C LYS A 152 2.71 -12.61 -3.57
N LYS A 153 2.70 -13.34 -4.68
CA LYS A 153 3.87 -14.00 -5.24
C LYS A 153 4.98 -12.99 -5.58
N ALA A 154 4.62 -11.85 -6.20
CA ALA A 154 5.57 -10.80 -6.53
C ALA A 154 6.22 -10.17 -5.28
N VAL A 155 5.42 -9.90 -4.24
CA VAL A 155 5.91 -9.42 -2.95
C VAL A 155 6.88 -10.43 -2.34
N GLU A 156 6.50 -11.71 -2.25
CA GLU A 156 7.35 -12.75 -1.65
C GLU A 156 8.67 -12.95 -2.39
N GLN A 157 8.65 -12.95 -3.73
CA GLN A 157 9.86 -12.99 -4.54
C GLN A 157 10.78 -11.82 -4.22
N ARG A 158 10.21 -10.62 -4.00
CA ARG A 158 10.99 -9.41 -3.67
C ARG A 158 11.51 -9.42 -2.24
N LEU A 159 10.83 -10.08 -1.31
CA LEU A 159 11.31 -10.25 0.08
C LEU A 159 12.47 -11.24 0.18
N ARG A 160 12.54 -12.26 -0.70
CA ARG A 160 13.62 -13.25 -0.74
C ARG A 160 14.93 -12.72 -1.31
N ARG A 161 14.86 -11.72 -2.20
CA ARG A 161 16.04 -11.05 -2.77
C ARG A 161 16.63 -10.12 -1.71
N LYS A 162 17.70 -10.57 -1.05
CA LYS A 162 18.51 -9.78 -0.10
C LYS A 162 19.17 -8.59 -0.79
#